data_AF-A0A0A0DHN2-F1
#
_entry.id   AF-A0A0A0DHN2-F1
#
_cell.length_a   1.000
_cell.length_b   1.000
_cell.length_c   1.000
_cell.angle_alpha   90.00
_cell.angle_beta   90.00
_cell.angle_gamma   90.00
#
_symmetry.space_group_name_H-M   'P 1'
#
loop_
_entity.id
_entity.type
_entity.pdbx_description
1 polymer ?
#
loop_
_entity_poly.entity_id
_entity_poly.type
_entity_poly.pdbx_seq_one_letter_code
_entity_poly.pdbx_strand_id
1 'polypeptide(L)'
;MKTLITFISQYDPIGVEFVDTKQDNVDGRQKRFRPNFGQELTVASVKNYENDDYKLRISDGAALFIIKNELPDKIIVIYSDEMKVKQENFEAAVQAVYDGKEAPVIQNEHVKEGIHEFDTMYKFVEEILNREDMSQGNYVLNVTSGTPQCQAAMYAINFVKDYDTRLARVNSPRSEKTNQSNQGAPWFETATFKYFLEKQASDYKDNRQLGIEKGKKFKNNLLQRTYKDFILKYEYKAALDILKASPDIISNKQDQENSKHILENMISVFQKQGVLEELAADADLKCGETDEFQKVLNYYLMIDILNRRGQVTDVLVKAKSFAEFILKSVIERRHPDLEVIKKIKRINIFDMIKILNHYHEYSEFETPISKVQDVNPQRNQVAHGLAEISVEQEELDELVKGLKELVTAAYSHINDSAYQKYFDYYDTKNQELIRYL
;
A
#
# COMPACT_ATOMS: atom_id res chain seq x y z
N MET A 1 27.02 -5.67 4.14
CA MET A 1 27.12 -6.78 3.18
C MET A 1 26.10 -6.56 2.08
N LYS A 2 26.52 -6.47 0.81
CA LYS A 2 25.64 -6.36 -0.35
C LYS A 2 25.31 -7.75 -0.87
N THR A 3 24.02 -8.06 -1.01
CA THR A 3 23.56 -9.39 -1.45
C THR A 3 22.81 -9.28 -2.76
N LEU A 4 23.20 -10.07 -3.77
CA LEU A 4 22.45 -10.23 -5.01
C LEU A 4 21.63 -11.52 -4.95
N ILE A 5 20.35 -11.44 -5.30
CA ILE A 5 19.48 -12.62 -5.46
C ILE A 5 19.05 -12.69 -6.92
N THR A 6 19.36 -13.81 -7.57
CA THR A 6 19.15 -13.96 -9.01
C THR A 6 18.72 -15.37 -9.38
N PHE A 7 17.70 -15.47 -10.22
CA PHE A 7 17.48 -16.68 -11.00
C PHE A 7 18.53 -16.80 -12.10
N ILE A 8 18.81 -18.02 -12.55
CA ILE A 8 19.60 -18.27 -13.74
C ILE A 8 18.67 -18.46 -14.93
N SER A 9 18.91 -17.68 -15.98
CA SER A 9 18.21 -17.79 -17.26
C SER A 9 19.00 -18.59 -18.28
N GLN A 10 18.35 -18.88 -19.40
CA GLN A 10 19.01 -19.47 -20.56
C GLN A 10 20.18 -18.64 -21.10
N TYR A 11 20.22 -17.31 -20.89
CA TYR A 11 21.30 -16.44 -21.40
C TYR A 11 22.38 -16.14 -20.36
N ASP A 12 22.24 -16.65 -19.13
CA ASP A 12 23.25 -16.51 -18.09
C ASP A 12 24.25 -17.68 -18.17
N PRO A 13 25.53 -17.46 -17.81
CA PRO A 13 26.15 -16.17 -17.48
C PRO A 13 26.51 -15.31 -18.71
N ILE A 14 26.61 -15.90 -19.91
CA ILE A 14 27.07 -15.24 -21.14
C ILE A 14 26.15 -15.58 -22.31
N GLY A 15 25.80 -14.57 -23.10
CA GLY A 15 25.10 -14.70 -24.37
C GLY A 15 26.05 -14.62 -25.57
N VAL A 16 25.83 -15.51 -26.55
CA VAL A 16 26.61 -15.59 -27.79
C VAL A 16 25.70 -15.35 -29.00
N GLU A 17 26.14 -14.52 -29.94
CA GLU A 17 25.45 -14.23 -31.20
C GLU A 17 26.45 -14.25 -32.37
N PHE A 18 26.05 -14.83 -33.49
CA PHE A 18 26.80 -14.78 -34.74
C PHE A 18 26.14 -13.78 -35.70
N VAL A 19 26.95 -12.86 -36.22
CA VAL A 19 26.50 -11.78 -37.12
C VAL A 19 27.16 -11.95 -38.47
N ASP A 20 26.35 -12.18 -39.50
CA ASP A 20 26.81 -12.27 -40.89
C ASP A 20 27.47 -10.94 -41.31
N THR A 21 28.71 -11.02 -41.78
CA THR A 21 29.47 -9.84 -42.22
C THR A 21 29.36 -9.56 -43.72
N LYS A 22 28.69 -10.44 -44.49
CA LYS A 22 28.55 -10.34 -45.95
C LYS A 22 27.21 -9.78 -46.43
N GLN A 23 26.11 -9.99 -45.70
CA GLN A 23 24.77 -9.58 -46.15
C GLN A 23 24.29 -8.28 -45.50
N ASP A 24 24.32 -7.17 -46.23
CA ASP A 24 23.32 -6.12 -46.05
C ASP A 24 22.05 -6.57 -46.78
N ASN A 25 21.02 -7.00 -46.05
CA ASN A 25 19.72 -7.25 -46.68
C ASN A 25 19.22 -5.98 -47.40
N VAL A 26 18.27 -6.13 -48.33
CA VAL A 26 17.69 -5.02 -49.13
C VAL A 26 17.16 -3.85 -48.27
N ASP A 27 16.96 -4.08 -46.96
CA ASP A 27 16.58 -3.09 -45.93
C ASP A 27 17.74 -2.62 -45.00
N GLY A 28 19.00 -2.92 -45.32
CA GLY A 28 20.19 -2.53 -44.54
C GLY A 28 20.40 -3.30 -43.22
N ARG A 29 19.78 -4.47 -43.04
CA ARG A 29 19.93 -5.30 -41.82
C ARG A 29 20.81 -6.53 -42.05
N GLN A 30 21.88 -6.66 -41.28
CA GLN A 30 22.71 -7.87 -41.25
C GLN A 30 21.95 -9.10 -40.72
N LYS A 31 22.15 -10.26 -41.36
CA LYS A 31 21.61 -11.55 -40.88
C LYS A 31 22.32 -11.96 -39.59
N ARG A 32 21.56 -12.40 -38.58
CA ARG A 32 22.08 -12.75 -37.25
C ARG A 32 21.35 -13.95 -36.69
N PHE A 33 22.05 -14.85 -36.01
CA PHE A 33 21.41 -15.97 -35.32
C PHE A 33 22.05 -16.24 -33.96
N ARG A 34 21.26 -16.88 -33.08
CA ARG A 34 21.72 -17.45 -31.81
C ARG A 34 21.64 -18.98 -31.93
N PRO A 35 22.65 -19.72 -31.42
CA PRO A 35 22.55 -21.17 -31.35
C PRO A 35 21.41 -21.60 -30.43
N ASN A 36 20.76 -22.73 -30.71
CA ASN A 36 19.61 -23.19 -29.92
C ASN A 36 20.01 -23.63 -28.51
N PHE A 37 19.06 -23.61 -27.58
CA PHE A 37 19.27 -24.19 -26.24
C PHE A 37 19.57 -25.69 -26.36
N GLY A 38 20.61 -26.15 -25.64
CA GLY A 38 21.09 -27.53 -25.70
C GLY A 38 21.93 -27.87 -26.94
N GLN A 39 22.09 -26.94 -27.90
CA GLN A 39 23.05 -27.12 -28.99
C GLN A 39 24.47 -26.98 -28.42
N GLU A 40 25.27 -28.02 -28.60
CA GLU A 40 26.67 -28.00 -28.22
C GLU A 40 27.45 -27.05 -29.13
N LEU A 41 28.13 -26.08 -28.52
CA LEU A 41 29.05 -25.19 -29.20
C LEU A 41 30.49 -25.52 -28.77
N THR A 42 31.30 -25.98 -29.72
CA THR A 42 32.74 -26.23 -29.52
C THR A 42 33.57 -25.09 -30.08
N VAL A 43 34.81 -24.92 -29.61
CA VAL A 43 35.76 -23.96 -30.18
C VAL A 43 35.94 -24.14 -31.70
N ALA A 44 35.92 -25.40 -32.18
CA ALA A 44 35.99 -25.71 -33.61
C ALA A 44 34.77 -25.18 -34.38
N SER A 45 33.55 -25.37 -33.85
CA SER A 45 32.33 -24.84 -34.46
C SER A 45 32.33 -23.32 -34.57
N VAL A 46 32.81 -22.63 -33.54
CA VAL A 46 32.93 -21.15 -33.53
C VAL A 46 33.89 -20.68 -34.63
N LYS A 47 35.07 -21.32 -34.73
CA LYS A 47 36.06 -21.00 -35.77
C LYS A 47 35.51 -21.25 -37.17
N ASN A 48 34.72 -22.30 -37.37
CA ASN A 48 34.06 -22.54 -38.65
C ASN A 48 33.10 -21.41 -39.02
N TYR A 49 32.27 -20.94 -38.08
CA TYR A 49 31.40 -19.78 -38.32
C TYR A 49 32.20 -18.50 -38.60
N GLU A 50 33.30 -18.26 -37.87
CA GLU A 50 34.18 -17.12 -38.14
C GLU A 50 34.82 -17.20 -39.55
N ASN A 51 35.16 -18.40 -40.02
CA ASN A 51 35.64 -18.64 -41.38
C ASN A 51 34.55 -18.47 -42.46
N ASP A 52 33.29 -18.74 -42.12
CA ASP A 52 32.11 -18.53 -42.98
C ASP A 52 31.59 -17.08 -42.91
N ASP A 53 32.46 -16.14 -42.55
CA ASP A 53 32.20 -14.70 -42.47
C ASP A 53 31.13 -14.28 -41.45
N TYR A 54 30.93 -15.07 -40.39
CA TYR A 54 30.17 -14.63 -39.22
C TYR A 54 31.07 -14.05 -38.14
N LYS A 55 30.79 -12.82 -37.71
CA LYS A 55 31.43 -12.22 -36.54
C LYS A 55 30.75 -12.71 -35.26
N LEU A 56 31.56 -13.31 -34.38
CA LEU A 56 31.15 -13.64 -33.01
C LEU A 56 30.94 -12.37 -32.18
N ARG A 57 29.80 -12.30 -31.47
CA ARG A 57 29.53 -11.30 -30.43
C ARG A 57 29.23 -12.00 -29.12
N ILE A 58 29.93 -11.57 -28.08
CA ILE A 58 29.80 -12.08 -26.71
C ILE A 58 29.25 -10.97 -25.82
N SER A 59 28.25 -11.29 -25.00
CA SER A 59 27.56 -10.34 -24.13
C SER A 59 27.35 -10.91 -22.74
N ASP A 60 27.40 -10.08 -21.70
CA ASP A 60 27.02 -10.54 -20.36
C ASP A 60 25.53 -10.89 -20.32
N GLY A 61 25.22 -12.05 -19.73
CA GLY A 61 23.90 -12.33 -19.19
C GLY A 61 23.51 -11.30 -18.13
N ALA A 62 22.22 -11.20 -17.82
CA ALA A 62 21.74 -10.18 -16.90
C ALA A 62 22.36 -10.34 -15.50
N ALA A 63 22.49 -11.58 -15.01
CA ALA A 63 23.09 -11.84 -13.70
C ALA A 63 24.56 -11.38 -13.66
N LEU A 64 25.37 -11.77 -14.65
CA LEU A 64 26.80 -11.39 -14.70
C LEU A 64 26.99 -9.89 -14.90
N PHE A 65 26.13 -9.25 -15.70
CA PHE A 65 26.14 -7.81 -15.88
C PHE A 65 25.88 -7.08 -14.56
N ILE A 66 24.88 -7.51 -13.77
CA ILE A 66 24.62 -6.94 -12.44
C ILE A 66 25.83 -7.15 -11.53
N ILE A 67 26.41 -8.36 -11.51
CA ILE A 67 27.58 -8.68 -10.65
C ILE A 67 28.77 -7.76 -10.95
N LYS A 68 29.08 -7.50 -12.23
CA LYS A 68 30.16 -6.58 -12.62
C LYS A 68 29.93 -5.14 -12.18
N ASN A 69 28.68 -4.68 -12.17
CA ASN A 69 28.33 -3.31 -11.80
C ASN A 69 28.17 -3.13 -10.28
N GLU A 70 27.68 -4.15 -9.59
CA GLU A 70 27.34 -4.08 -8.18
C GLU A 70 28.42 -4.64 -7.25
N LEU A 71 29.23 -5.60 -7.71
CA LEU A 71 30.22 -6.32 -6.93
C LEU A 71 29.67 -6.74 -5.54
N PRO A 72 28.61 -7.57 -5.48
CA PRO A 72 28.04 -8.03 -4.21
C PRO A 72 29.06 -8.83 -3.38
N ASP A 73 28.84 -8.89 -2.06
CA ASP A 73 29.63 -9.71 -1.14
C ASP A 73 29.06 -11.13 -1.03
N LYS A 74 27.74 -11.27 -1.24
CA LYS A 74 27.01 -12.53 -1.25
C LYS A 74 26.12 -12.62 -2.50
N ILE A 75 26.04 -13.80 -3.10
CA ILE A 75 25.17 -14.07 -4.24
C ILE A 75 24.34 -15.31 -3.94
N ILE A 76 23.02 -15.15 -3.89
CA ILE A 76 22.05 -16.25 -3.82
C ILE A 76 21.58 -16.52 -5.24
N VAL A 77 21.96 -17.68 -5.75
CA VAL A 77 21.72 -18.08 -7.14
C VAL A 77 20.66 -19.17 -7.17
N ILE A 78 19.59 -18.94 -7.91
CA ILE A 78 18.45 -19.84 -8.00
C ILE A 78 18.44 -20.54 -9.35
N TYR A 79 18.54 -21.86 -9.33
CA TYR A 79 18.51 -22.72 -10.51
C TYR A 79 17.20 -23.49 -10.57
N SER A 80 16.58 -23.56 -11.75
CA SER A 80 15.67 -24.66 -12.06
C SER A 80 16.46 -25.94 -12.32
N ASP A 81 15.79 -27.09 -12.27
CA ASP A 81 16.41 -28.38 -12.58
C ASP A 81 17.13 -28.40 -13.93
N GLU A 82 16.54 -27.80 -14.98
CA GLU A 82 17.16 -27.68 -16.31
C GLU A 82 18.41 -26.80 -16.33
N MET A 83 18.51 -25.80 -15.44
CA MET A 83 19.61 -24.84 -15.43
C MET A 83 20.79 -25.28 -14.55
N LYS A 84 20.67 -26.35 -13.76
CA LYS A 84 21.75 -26.87 -12.90
C LYS A 84 23.04 -27.13 -13.65
N VAL A 85 22.95 -27.57 -14.91
CA VAL A 85 24.10 -27.83 -15.81
C VAL A 85 24.98 -26.60 -16.08
N LYS A 86 24.52 -25.39 -15.71
CA LYS A 86 25.25 -24.13 -15.87
C LYS A 86 25.95 -23.65 -14.62
N GLN A 87 25.80 -24.33 -13.49
CA GLN A 87 26.30 -23.86 -12.20
C GLN A 87 27.83 -23.63 -12.24
N GLU A 88 28.59 -24.62 -12.70
CA GLU A 88 30.06 -24.52 -12.80
C GLU A 88 30.51 -23.36 -13.70
N ASN A 89 29.88 -23.20 -14.87
CA ASN A 89 30.17 -22.10 -15.79
C ASN A 89 29.81 -20.74 -15.16
N PHE A 90 28.70 -20.66 -14.43
CA PHE A 90 28.30 -19.43 -13.74
C PHE A 90 29.31 -19.06 -12.64
N GLU A 91 29.67 -20.00 -11.77
CA GLU A 91 30.65 -19.78 -10.70
C GLU A 91 32.02 -19.38 -11.27
N ALA A 92 32.48 -20.03 -12.34
CA ALA A 92 33.72 -19.64 -13.03
C ALA A 92 33.66 -18.21 -13.61
N ALA A 93 32.52 -17.82 -14.17
CA ALA A 93 32.31 -16.46 -14.68
C ALA A 93 32.36 -15.42 -13.56
N VAL A 94 31.74 -15.73 -12.42
CA VAL A 94 31.78 -14.88 -11.22
C VAL A 94 33.21 -14.75 -10.74
N GLN A 95 33.95 -15.85 -10.55
CA GLN A 95 35.34 -15.79 -10.09
C GLN A 95 36.22 -14.93 -11.01
N ALA A 96 36.03 -15.00 -12.33
CA ALA A 96 36.75 -14.15 -13.28
C ALA A 96 36.46 -12.65 -13.10
N VAL A 97 35.27 -12.26 -12.66
CA VAL A 97 34.92 -10.85 -12.37
C VAL A 97 35.64 -10.33 -11.11
N TYR A 98 35.93 -11.22 -10.17
CA TYR A 98 36.59 -10.91 -8.91
C TYR A 98 38.09 -11.23 -8.95
N ASP A 99 38.68 -11.44 -10.12
CA ASP A 99 40.13 -11.62 -10.23
C ASP A 99 40.87 -10.42 -9.60
N GLY A 100 41.79 -10.73 -8.66
CA GLY A 100 42.47 -9.73 -7.84
C GLY A 100 41.64 -9.05 -6.75
N LYS A 101 40.43 -9.55 -6.43
CA LYS A 101 39.53 -9.04 -5.38
C LYS A 101 39.07 -10.16 -4.45
N GLU A 102 38.45 -9.81 -3.33
CA GLU A 102 37.80 -10.79 -2.44
C GLU A 102 36.57 -11.40 -3.13
N ALA A 103 36.53 -12.72 -3.24
CA ALA A 103 35.46 -13.43 -3.92
C ALA A 103 34.16 -13.41 -3.10
N PRO A 104 32.98 -13.33 -3.75
CA PRO A 104 31.71 -13.34 -3.05
C PRO A 104 31.39 -14.72 -2.49
N VAL A 105 30.59 -14.77 -1.41
CA VAL A 105 29.97 -16.00 -0.94
C VAL A 105 28.84 -16.39 -1.89
N ILE A 106 28.94 -17.56 -2.53
CA ILE A 106 27.91 -18.07 -3.45
C ILE A 106 27.05 -19.12 -2.73
N GLN A 107 25.75 -18.89 -2.69
CA GLN A 107 24.74 -19.82 -2.16
C GLN A 107 23.82 -20.28 -3.29
N ASN A 108 23.80 -21.57 -3.57
CA ASN A 108 22.99 -22.15 -4.64
C ASN A 108 21.68 -22.72 -4.08
N GLU A 109 20.56 -22.30 -4.66
CA GLU A 109 19.21 -22.74 -4.34
C GLU A 109 18.59 -23.41 -5.57
N HIS A 110 17.76 -24.44 -5.36
CA HIS A 110 17.22 -25.25 -6.46
C HIS A 110 15.70 -25.35 -6.39
N VAL A 111 15.05 -24.96 -7.49
CA VAL A 111 13.61 -25.13 -7.70
C VAL A 111 13.37 -26.51 -8.30
N LYS A 112 12.63 -27.36 -7.58
CA LYS A 112 12.30 -28.72 -8.02
C LYS A 112 11.22 -28.75 -9.10
N GLU A 113 10.09 -28.06 -8.87
CA GLU A 113 8.93 -28.06 -9.77
C GLU A 113 8.25 -26.68 -9.80
N GLY A 114 7.40 -26.43 -10.79
CA GLY A 114 6.56 -25.23 -10.87
C GLY A 114 7.27 -23.94 -11.31
N ILE A 115 8.40 -24.02 -12.02
CA ILE A 115 9.16 -22.84 -12.52
C ILE A 115 8.34 -21.91 -13.45
N HIS A 116 7.26 -22.43 -14.02
CA HIS A 116 6.33 -21.69 -14.89
C HIS A 116 5.02 -21.28 -14.18
N GLU A 117 4.95 -21.47 -12.87
CA GLU A 117 3.80 -21.11 -12.04
C GLU A 117 4.14 -19.94 -11.13
N PHE A 118 3.33 -18.89 -11.18
CA PHE A 118 3.61 -17.68 -10.40
C PHE A 118 3.56 -17.94 -8.88
N ASP A 119 2.50 -18.59 -8.38
CA ASP A 119 2.33 -18.81 -6.94
C ASP A 119 3.45 -19.66 -6.34
N THR A 120 3.86 -20.70 -7.06
CA THR A 120 4.98 -21.56 -6.66
C THR A 120 6.29 -20.77 -6.58
N MET A 121 6.58 -19.92 -7.57
CA MET A 121 7.78 -19.08 -7.56
C MET A 121 7.72 -17.96 -6.52
N TYR A 122 6.55 -17.36 -6.31
CA TYR A 122 6.35 -16.35 -5.28
C TYR A 122 6.67 -16.90 -3.90
N LYS A 123 6.10 -18.07 -3.55
CA LYS A 123 6.36 -18.72 -2.27
C LYS A 123 7.82 -19.11 -2.11
N PHE A 124 8.45 -19.64 -3.18
CA PHE A 124 9.86 -20.01 -3.14
C PHE A 124 10.78 -18.80 -2.88
N VAL A 125 10.55 -17.68 -3.57
CA VAL A 125 11.29 -16.44 -3.34
C VAL A 125 11.02 -15.91 -1.93
N GLU A 126 9.79 -15.97 -1.45
CA GLU A 126 9.41 -15.59 -0.08
C GLU A 126 10.20 -16.38 0.97
N GLU A 127 10.32 -17.70 0.81
CA GLU A 127 11.09 -18.56 1.71
C GLU A 127 12.60 -18.23 1.70
N ILE A 128 13.16 -17.81 0.56
CA ILE A 128 14.54 -17.31 0.50
C ILE A 128 14.66 -15.99 1.25
N LEU A 129 13.82 -15.00 0.92
CA LEU A 129 13.91 -13.66 1.51
C LEU A 129 13.67 -13.67 3.02
N ASN A 130 12.77 -14.54 3.53
CA ASN A 130 12.51 -14.68 4.96
C ASN A 130 13.67 -15.33 5.75
N ARG A 131 14.58 -16.06 5.08
CA ARG A 131 15.78 -16.61 5.72
C ARG A 131 16.88 -15.55 5.87
N GLU A 132 16.82 -14.49 5.09
CA GLU A 132 17.78 -13.40 5.12
C GLU A 132 17.33 -12.30 6.10
N ASP A 133 18.28 -11.69 6.81
CA ASP A 133 17.99 -10.49 7.60
C ASP A 133 17.89 -9.29 6.66
N MET A 134 16.68 -9.04 6.18
CA MET A 134 16.37 -7.94 5.26
C MET A 134 16.45 -6.56 5.94
N SER A 135 16.61 -6.48 7.27
CA SER A 135 16.61 -5.22 8.02
C SER A 135 17.98 -4.52 8.08
N GLN A 136 19.07 -5.23 7.80
CA GLN A 136 20.45 -4.74 7.95
C GLN A 136 21.28 -4.81 6.65
N GLY A 137 20.71 -5.23 5.52
CA GLY A 137 21.45 -5.52 4.28
C GLY A 137 21.10 -4.62 3.10
N ASN A 138 22.04 -4.51 2.15
CA ASN A 138 21.81 -3.89 0.83
C ASN A 138 21.49 -5.00 -0.18
N TYR A 139 20.20 -5.26 -0.39
CA TYR A 139 19.74 -6.34 -1.27
C TYR A 139 19.45 -5.82 -2.68
N VAL A 140 19.93 -6.59 -3.66
CA VAL A 140 19.64 -6.40 -5.07
C VAL A 140 18.88 -7.60 -5.58
N LEU A 141 17.68 -7.38 -6.10
CA LEU A 141 16.87 -8.42 -6.71
C LEU A 141 16.99 -8.30 -8.24
N ASN A 142 17.47 -9.36 -8.90
CA ASN A 142 17.49 -9.40 -10.35
C ASN A 142 16.07 -9.71 -10.87
N VAL A 143 15.42 -8.72 -11.49
CA VAL A 143 14.09 -8.84 -12.07
C VAL A 143 14.12 -9.10 -13.59
N THR A 144 15.27 -9.52 -14.12
CA THR A 144 15.49 -9.80 -15.55
C THR A 144 15.76 -11.28 -15.85
N SER A 145 16.44 -12.00 -14.95
CA SER A 145 16.75 -13.42 -15.17
C SER A 145 15.62 -14.34 -14.71
N GLY A 146 15.62 -15.58 -15.21
CA GLY A 146 14.58 -16.59 -15.00
C GLY A 146 13.42 -16.49 -15.99
N THR A 147 12.40 -17.33 -15.77
CA THR A 147 11.15 -17.29 -16.54
C THR A 147 10.37 -16.00 -16.25
N PRO A 148 9.40 -15.60 -17.10
CA PRO A 148 8.55 -14.46 -16.79
C PRO A 148 7.87 -14.55 -15.42
N GLN A 149 7.51 -15.75 -14.97
CA GLN A 149 6.92 -16.00 -13.65
C GLN A 149 7.91 -15.74 -12.52
N CYS A 150 9.18 -16.16 -12.67
CA CYS A 150 10.24 -15.86 -11.71
C CYS A 150 10.48 -14.35 -11.59
N GLN A 151 10.56 -13.65 -12.72
CA GLN A 151 10.74 -12.20 -12.77
C GLN A 151 9.57 -11.47 -12.08
N ALA A 152 8.32 -11.89 -12.40
CA ALA A 152 7.13 -11.33 -11.79
C ALA A 152 7.06 -11.58 -10.28
N ALA A 153 7.41 -12.79 -9.81
CA ALA A 153 7.45 -13.13 -8.40
C ALA A 153 8.45 -12.25 -7.63
N MET A 154 9.68 -12.16 -8.14
CA MET A 154 10.75 -11.33 -7.57
C MET A 154 10.37 -9.84 -7.53
N TYR A 155 9.68 -9.35 -8.57
CA TYR A 155 9.21 -7.98 -8.62
C TYR A 155 8.07 -7.72 -7.64
N ALA A 156 7.03 -8.57 -7.64
CA ALA A 156 5.82 -8.36 -6.85
C ALA A 156 6.07 -8.45 -5.34
N ILE A 157 6.87 -9.43 -4.91
CA ILE A 157 7.11 -9.67 -3.48
C ILE A 157 7.75 -8.47 -2.78
N ASN A 158 8.63 -7.74 -3.49
CA ASN A 158 9.27 -6.54 -2.98
C ASN A 158 8.25 -5.50 -2.48
N PHE A 159 7.15 -5.31 -3.22
CA PHE A 159 6.15 -4.31 -2.89
C PHE A 159 5.10 -4.85 -1.91
N VAL A 160 4.76 -6.15 -2.00
CA VAL A 160 3.77 -6.76 -1.10
C VAL A 160 4.32 -6.87 0.33
N LYS A 161 5.62 -7.15 0.48
CA LYS A 161 6.30 -7.23 1.79
C LYS A 161 6.97 -5.93 2.20
N ASP A 162 6.92 -4.90 1.35
CA ASP A 162 7.57 -3.60 1.51
C ASP A 162 9.06 -3.72 1.90
N TYR A 163 9.78 -4.61 1.20
CA TYR A 163 11.22 -4.75 1.38
C TYR A 163 11.95 -3.54 0.81
N ASP A 164 12.99 -3.07 1.50
CA ASP A 164 13.90 -2.03 1.01
C ASP A 164 14.99 -2.66 0.11
N THR A 165 14.60 -3.12 -1.08
CA THR A 165 15.52 -3.70 -2.06
C THR A 165 15.64 -2.88 -3.33
N ARG A 166 16.76 -3.06 -4.04
CA ARG A 166 17.00 -2.48 -5.36
C ARG A 166 16.64 -3.51 -6.43
N LEU A 167 15.60 -3.22 -7.21
CA LEU A 167 15.16 -4.08 -8.30
C LEU A 167 16.01 -3.81 -9.56
N ALA A 168 17.02 -4.65 -9.78
CA ALA A 168 17.95 -4.52 -10.89
C ALA A 168 17.35 -5.09 -12.19
N ARG A 169 17.33 -4.25 -13.23
CA ARG A 169 16.89 -4.59 -14.57
C ARG A 169 18.00 -4.39 -15.59
N VAL A 170 18.18 -5.37 -16.48
CA VAL A 170 19.18 -5.33 -17.53
C VAL A 170 18.50 -5.40 -18.90
N ASN A 171 18.84 -4.45 -19.78
CA ASN A 171 18.32 -4.46 -21.14
C ASN A 171 19.01 -5.53 -22.00
N SER A 172 18.34 -5.96 -23.06
CA SER A 172 18.94 -6.85 -24.06
C SER A 172 20.09 -6.14 -24.80
N PRO A 173 21.18 -6.85 -25.13
CA PRO A 173 22.26 -6.32 -25.97
C PRO A 173 21.80 -5.86 -27.38
N ARG A 174 20.61 -6.26 -27.84
CA ARG A 174 20.05 -5.95 -29.17
C ARG A 174 19.32 -4.59 -29.28
N SER A 175 19.45 -3.70 -28.30
CA SER A 175 18.77 -2.39 -28.16
C SER A 175 17.30 -2.44 -27.68
N GLU A 176 16.82 -1.30 -27.15
CA GLU A 176 15.51 -1.11 -26.48
C GLU A 176 14.27 -1.50 -27.31
N LYS A 177 14.39 -1.61 -28.64
CA LYS A 177 13.24 -1.67 -29.57
C LYS A 177 12.87 -3.07 -30.06
N THR A 178 13.57 -4.13 -29.64
CA THR A 178 13.28 -5.48 -30.12
C THR A 178 12.95 -6.43 -28.98
N ASN A 179 11.65 -6.60 -28.71
CA ASN A 179 11.08 -7.72 -27.94
C ASN A 179 11.16 -9.06 -28.72
N GLN A 180 12.16 -9.23 -29.59
CA GLN A 180 12.24 -10.39 -30.47
C GLN A 180 12.91 -11.55 -29.76
N SER A 181 12.03 -12.45 -29.33
CA SER A 181 12.12 -13.89 -29.10
C SER A 181 13.18 -14.43 -28.13
N ASN A 182 12.65 -15.17 -27.16
CA ASN A 182 13.32 -16.16 -26.31
C ASN A 182 13.86 -17.35 -27.13
N GLN A 183 14.59 -17.12 -28.22
CA GLN A 183 15.28 -18.20 -28.91
C GLN A 183 16.59 -18.49 -28.18
N GLY A 184 16.70 -19.75 -27.75
CA GLY A 184 17.55 -20.23 -26.66
C GLY A 184 19.01 -19.77 -26.72
N ALA A 185 19.70 -19.88 -25.58
CA ALA A 185 21.15 -19.75 -25.57
C ALA A 185 21.79 -21.14 -25.45
N PRO A 186 22.89 -21.39 -26.17
CA PRO A 186 23.58 -22.68 -26.15
C PRO A 186 24.11 -23.02 -24.76
N TRP A 187 24.34 -24.33 -24.55
CA TRP A 187 25.19 -24.81 -23.47
C TRP A 187 26.64 -24.89 -23.98
N PHE A 188 27.59 -24.59 -23.10
CA PHE A 188 29.01 -24.59 -23.42
C PHE A 188 29.73 -25.62 -22.57
N GLU A 189 30.52 -26.47 -23.21
CA GLU A 189 31.57 -27.20 -22.50
C GLU A 189 32.56 -26.21 -21.86
N THR A 190 33.20 -26.63 -20.77
CA THR A 190 34.12 -25.79 -19.99
C THR A 190 35.23 -25.17 -20.85
N ALA A 191 35.77 -25.91 -21.82
CA ALA A 191 36.82 -25.42 -22.71
C ALA A 191 36.33 -24.29 -23.63
N THR A 192 35.15 -24.44 -24.23
CA THR A 192 34.54 -23.38 -25.05
C THR A 192 34.14 -22.18 -24.19
N PHE A 193 33.65 -22.42 -22.98
CA PHE A 193 33.29 -21.36 -22.06
C PHE A 193 34.50 -20.51 -21.65
N LYS A 194 35.64 -21.14 -21.32
CA LYS A 194 36.91 -20.44 -21.06
C LYS A 194 37.35 -19.60 -22.25
N TYR A 195 37.28 -20.16 -23.47
CA TYR A 195 37.56 -19.42 -24.70
C TYR A 195 36.69 -18.16 -24.85
N PHE A 196 35.40 -18.24 -24.50
CA PHE A 196 34.50 -17.08 -24.52
C PHE A 196 34.81 -16.05 -23.44
N LEU A 197 35.14 -16.47 -22.22
CA LEU A 197 35.55 -15.55 -21.16
C LEU A 197 36.81 -14.77 -21.56
N GLU A 198 37.81 -15.44 -22.14
CA GLU A 198 39.04 -14.81 -22.62
C GLU A 198 38.77 -13.82 -23.75
N LYS A 199 38.03 -14.22 -24.79
CA LYS A 199 37.65 -13.31 -25.89
C LYS A 199 36.82 -12.13 -25.41
N GLN A 200 35.94 -12.35 -24.44
CA GLN A 200 35.17 -11.27 -23.85
C GLN A 200 36.09 -10.29 -23.13
N ALA A 201 37.01 -10.74 -22.29
CA ALA A 201 37.93 -9.85 -21.60
C ALA A 201 38.75 -8.94 -22.55
N SER A 202 39.08 -9.42 -23.76
CA SER A 202 39.85 -8.64 -24.74
C SER A 202 39.04 -7.64 -25.59
N ASP A 203 37.79 -7.94 -25.93
CA ASP A 203 37.00 -7.20 -26.94
C ASP A 203 35.74 -6.51 -26.39
N TYR A 204 35.46 -6.62 -25.09
CA TYR A 204 34.16 -6.24 -24.54
C TYR A 204 33.97 -4.75 -24.32
N LYS A 205 33.00 -4.18 -25.03
CA LYS A 205 32.35 -2.91 -24.68
C LYS A 205 30.86 -3.14 -24.57
N ASP A 206 30.35 -3.17 -23.34
CA ASP A 206 28.92 -3.17 -23.08
C ASP A 206 28.47 -1.79 -22.63
N ASN A 207 27.67 -1.17 -23.48
CA ASN A 207 27.16 0.18 -23.27
C ASN A 207 25.78 0.18 -22.60
N ARG A 208 25.26 -0.99 -22.19
CA ARG A 208 24.02 -1.05 -21.41
C ARG A 208 24.20 -0.30 -20.10
N GLN A 209 23.12 0.29 -19.63
CA GLN A 209 23.05 0.86 -18.28
C GLN A 209 22.25 -0.08 -17.39
N LEU A 210 22.70 -0.26 -16.14
CA LEU A 210 21.95 -0.98 -15.14
C LEU A 210 20.71 -0.14 -14.76
N GLY A 211 19.53 -0.64 -15.09
CA GLY A 211 18.27 -0.03 -14.69
C GLY A 211 17.92 -0.41 -13.26
N ILE A 212 17.42 0.55 -12.48
CA ILE A 212 16.82 0.29 -11.16
C ILE A 212 15.33 0.61 -11.24
N GLU A 213 14.50 -0.42 -11.12
CA GLU A 213 13.05 -0.30 -11.14
C GLU A 213 12.55 0.20 -9.79
N LYS A 214 11.77 1.29 -9.81
CA LYS A 214 11.20 1.87 -8.59
C LYS A 214 9.81 1.33 -8.26
N GLY A 215 9.10 0.79 -9.27
CA GLY A 215 7.72 0.32 -9.17
C GLY A 215 6.73 1.30 -8.51
N LYS A 216 7.01 2.61 -8.61
CA LYS A 216 6.26 3.68 -7.91
C LYS A 216 4.75 3.58 -8.17
N LYS A 217 4.33 3.32 -9.41
CA LYS A 217 2.91 3.15 -9.74
C LYS A 217 2.26 1.95 -9.03
N PHE A 218 2.94 0.81 -9.00
CA PHE A 218 2.41 -0.39 -8.34
C PHE A 218 2.31 -0.19 -6.83
N LYS A 219 3.37 0.35 -6.20
CA LYS A 219 3.36 0.74 -4.77
C LYS A 219 2.23 1.72 -4.47
N ASN A 220 2.10 2.79 -5.26
CA ASN A 220 1.05 3.79 -5.07
C ASN A 220 -0.34 3.16 -5.19
N ASN A 221 -0.60 2.31 -6.18
CA ASN A 221 -1.90 1.65 -6.33
C ASN A 221 -2.25 0.77 -5.12
N LEU A 222 -1.28 0.06 -4.53
CA LEU A 222 -1.49 -0.73 -3.31
C LEU A 222 -1.85 0.19 -2.12
N LEU A 223 -1.11 1.29 -1.94
CA LEU A 223 -1.36 2.25 -0.86
C LEU A 223 -2.67 3.02 -1.06
N GLN A 224 -3.04 3.38 -2.29
CA GLN A 224 -4.32 4.00 -2.63
C GLN A 224 -5.50 3.09 -2.23
N ARG A 225 -5.39 1.78 -2.49
CA ARG A 225 -6.40 0.80 -2.06
C ARG A 225 -6.54 0.77 -0.53
N THR A 226 -5.43 0.73 0.20
CA THR A 226 -5.45 0.73 1.68
C THR A 226 -5.97 2.05 2.24
N TYR A 227 -5.53 3.18 1.68
CA TYR A 227 -6.04 4.50 2.04
C TYR A 227 -7.55 4.58 1.86
N LYS A 228 -8.08 4.12 0.72
CA LYS A 228 -9.52 4.06 0.46
C LYS A 228 -10.26 3.21 1.48
N ASP A 229 -9.72 2.04 1.86
CA ASP A 229 -10.32 1.18 2.89
C ASP A 229 -10.38 1.88 4.25
N PHE A 230 -9.31 2.58 4.65
CA PHE A 230 -9.32 3.38 5.88
C PHE A 230 -10.33 4.53 5.84
N ILE A 231 -10.45 5.25 4.73
CA ILE A 231 -11.48 6.29 4.58
C ILE A 231 -12.89 5.71 4.75
N LEU A 232 -13.20 4.60 4.08
CA LEU A 232 -14.52 3.95 4.15
C LEU A 232 -14.84 3.39 5.54
N LYS A 233 -13.83 3.06 6.33
CA LYS A 233 -13.95 2.61 7.73
C LYS A 233 -13.85 3.74 8.75
N TYR A 234 -13.82 4.99 8.30
CA TYR A 234 -13.68 6.19 9.14
C TYR A 234 -12.38 6.21 9.99
N GLU A 235 -11.33 5.51 9.52
CA GLU A 235 -10.00 5.44 10.14
C GLU A 235 -9.07 6.55 9.64
N TYR A 236 -9.50 7.80 9.84
CA TYR A 236 -8.86 8.99 9.27
C TYR A 236 -7.40 9.19 9.65
N LYS A 237 -7.03 8.82 10.88
CA LYS A 237 -5.65 8.95 11.34
C LYS A 237 -4.71 8.02 10.57
N ALA A 238 -5.12 6.78 10.34
CA ALA A 238 -4.33 5.82 9.57
C ALA A 238 -4.22 6.24 8.09
N ALA A 239 -5.31 6.76 7.50
CA ALA A 239 -5.28 7.33 6.16
C ALA A 239 -4.30 8.51 6.04
N LEU A 240 -4.30 9.42 7.01
CA LEU A 240 -3.37 10.55 7.07
C LEU A 240 -1.91 10.11 7.18
N ASP A 241 -1.63 9.07 7.95
CA ASP A 241 -0.28 8.55 8.14
C ASP A 241 0.27 7.93 6.83
N ILE A 242 -0.57 7.22 6.06
CA ILE A 242 -0.22 6.76 4.71
C ILE A 242 0.09 7.97 3.80
N LEU A 243 -0.79 8.97 3.78
CA LEU A 243 -0.62 10.14 2.91
C LEU A 243 0.66 10.93 3.24
N LYS A 244 1.01 11.04 4.53
CA LYS A 244 2.27 11.68 4.96
C LYS A 244 3.51 10.88 4.56
N ALA A 245 3.46 9.56 4.69
CA ALA A 245 4.57 8.68 4.33
C ALA A 245 4.73 8.53 2.81
N SER A 246 3.65 8.62 2.04
CA SER A 246 3.62 8.41 0.59
C SER A 246 2.70 9.44 -0.07
N PRO A 247 3.13 10.70 -0.20
CA PRO A 247 2.30 11.79 -0.73
C PRO A 247 1.88 11.57 -2.18
N ASP A 248 2.69 10.84 -2.94
CA ASP A 248 2.46 10.55 -4.36
C ASP A 248 1.26 9.62 -4.64
N ILE A 249 0.58 9.11 -3.60
CA ILE A 249 -0.70 8.41 -3.79
C ILE A 249 -1.80 9.34 -4.30
N ILE A 250 -1.64 10.66 -4.14
CA ILE A 250 -2.47 11.69 -4.76
C ILE A 250 -1.56 12.47 -5.73
N SER A 251 -1.89 12.45 -7.01
CA SER A 251 -1.00 13.00 -8.05
C SER A 251 -0.95 14.54 -8.04
N ASN A 252 -2.05 15.19 -7.65
CA ASN A 252 -2.17 16.65 -7.63
C ASN A 252 -1.79 17.20 -6.25
N LYS A 253 -0.82 18.11 -6.20
CA LYS A 253 -0.34 18.72 -4.95
C LYS A 253 -1.40 19.50 -4.18
N GLN A 254 -2.34 20.16 -4.87
CA GLN A 254 -3.42 20.89 -4.21
C GLN A 254 -4.39 19.90 -3.57
N ASP A 255 -4.79 18.87 -4.30
CA ASP A 255 -5.67 17.81 -3.78
C ASP A 255 -5.01 17.06 -2.61
N GLN A 256 -3.69 16.92 -2.63
CA GLN A 256 -2.91 16.36 -1.53
C GLN A 256 -3.03 17.21 -0.25
N GLU A 257 -2.82 18.54 -0.34
CA GLU A 257 -2.94 19.42 0.82
C GLU A 257 -4.39 19.53 1.29
N ASN A 258 -5.36 19.60 0.37
CA ASN A 258 -6.79 19.58 0.70
C ASN A 258 -7.16 18.30 1.46
N SER A 259 -6.70 17.15 0.97
CA SER A 259 -6.92 15.85 1.60
C SER A 259 -6.37 15.81 3.03
N LYS A 260 -5.11 16.26 3.20
CA LYS A 260 -4.46 16.37 4.50
C LYS A 260 -5.23 17.28 5.45
N HIS A 261 -5.67 18.45 4.97
CA HIS A 261 -6.43 19.42 5.75
C HIS A 261 -7.79 18.85 6.21
N ILE A 262 -8.55 18.24 5.29
CA ILE A 262 -9.83 17.58 5.60
C ILE A 262 -9.64 16.50 6.67
N LEU A 263 -8.62 15.64 6.51
CA LEU A 263 -8.30 14.60 7.48
C LEU A 263 -7.92 15.18 8.84
N GLU A 264 -7.05 16.20 8.90
CA GLU A 264 -6.63 16.84 10.15
C GLU A 264 -7.80 17.50 10.89
N ASN A 265 -8.70 18.16 10.16
CA ASN A 265 -9.93 18.75 10.68
C ASN A 265 -10.84 17.67 11.30
N MET A 266 -11.13 16.57 10.57
CA MET A 266 -11.95 15.46 11.08
C MET A 266 -11.32 14.77 12.29
N ILE A 267 -10.00 14.53 12.27
CA ILE A 267 -9.27 13.91 13.40
C ILE A 267 -9.37 14.78 14.66
N SER A 268 -9.38 16.11 14.50
CA SER A 268 -9.47 17.04 15.62
C SER A 268 -10.77 16.89 16.42
N VAL A 269 -11.87 16.49 15.78
CA VAL A 269 -13.16 16.22 16.43
C VAL A 269 -13.00 15.11 17.47
N PHE A 270 -12.42 13.98 17.07
CA PHE A 270 -12.27 12.82 17.95
C PHE A 270 -11.20 13.03 19.02
N GLN A 271 -10.11 13.75 18.71
CA GLN A 271 -8.98 13.92 19.64
C GLN A 271 -9.15 15.09 20.62
N LYS A 272 -9.80 16.16 20.19
CA LYS A 272 -9.84 17.45 20.91
C LYS A 272 -11.25 17.96 21.15
N GLN A 273 -12.28 17.22 20.71
CA GLN A 273 -13.67 17.71 20.69
C GLN A 273 -13.80 19.03 19.92
N GLY A 274 -12.95 19.22 18.90
CA GLY A 274 -13.04 20.37 18.00
C GLY A 274 -14.36 20.36 17.21
N VAL A 275 -14.82 21.54 16.81
CA VAL A 275 -15.94 21.67 15.87
C VAL A 275 -15.37 21.68 14.45
N LEU A 276 -15.95 20.87 13.57
CA LEU A 276 -15.61 20.87 12.14
C LEU A 276 -15.67 22.30 11.59
N GLU A 277 -14.60 22.72 10.92
CA GLU A 277 -14.47 24.10 10.41
C GLU A 277 -15.66 24.55 9.53
N GLU A 278 -16.20 23.66 8.69
CA GLU A 278 -17.36 23.95 7.85
C GLU A 278 -18.62 24.21 8.68
N LEU A 279 -18.83 23.44 9.76
CA LEU A 279 -19.94 23.68 10.69
C LEU A 279 -19.74 25.00 11.42
N ALA A 280 -18.52 25.29 11.88
CA ALA A 280 -18.21 26.52 12.62
C ALA A 280 -18.36 27.78 11.76
N ALA A 281 -18.08 27.69 10.45
CA ALA A 281 -18.19 28.79 9.51
C ALA A 281 -19.63 29.03 9.01
N ASP A 282 -20.51 28.04 9.11
CA ASP A 282 -21.88 28.13 8.59
C ASP A 282 -22.78 28.92 9.55
N ALA A 283 -23.13 30.15 9.15
CA ALA A 283 -23.97 31.05 9.94
C ALA A 283 -25.42 30.56 10.09
N ASP A 284 -25.89 29.71 9.17
CA ASP A 284 -27.25 29.16 9.20
C ASP A 284 -27.41 28.11 10.33
N LEU A 285 -26.28 27.64 10.88
CA LEU A 285 -26.24 26.75 12.05
C LEU A 285 -26.18 27.50 13.38
N LYS A 286 -26.23 28.83 13.40
CA LYS A 286 -26.24 29.57 14.67
C LYS A 286 -27.63 29.53 15.31
N CYS A 287 -27.66 29.36 16.63
CA CYS A 287 -28.88 29.47 17.43
C CYS A 287 -28.85 30.84 18.12
N GLY A 288 -29.45 31.86 17.49
CA GLY A 288 -29.30 33.26 17.91
C GLY A 288 -27.84 33.73 17.79
N GLU A 289 -27.32 34.34 18.85
CA GLU A 289 -25.92 34.80 18.92
C GLU A 289 -24.93 33.70 19.37
N THR A 290 -25.37 32.44 19.44
CA THR A 290 -24.57 31.34 20.00
C THR A 290 -24.19 30.30 18.95
N ASP A 291 -23.05 29.64 19.19
CA ASP A 291 -22.53 28.50 18.43
C ASP A 291 -23.03 27.14 18.98
N GLU A 292 -24.07 27.15 19.81
CA GLU A 292 -24.54 25.96 20.52
C GLU A 292 -24.95 24.83 19.56
N PHE A 293 -25.76 25.14 18.54
CA PHE A 293 -26.22 24.13 17.60
C PHE A 293 -25.08 23.56 16.75
N GLN A 294 -24.08 24.37 16.38
CA GLN A 294 -22.87 23.90 15.70
C GLN A 294 -22.14 22.84 16.54
N LYS A 295 -22.01 23.08 17.87
CA LYS A 295 -21.40 22.12 18.81
C LYS A 295 -22.24 20.85 18.97
N VAL A 296 -23.57 21.00 19.10
CA VAL A 296 -24.49 19.87 19.25
C VAL A 296 -24.46 18.97 18.01
N LEU A 297 -24.57 19.58 16.82
CA LEU A 297 -24.52 18.85 15.55
C LEU A 297 -23.18 18.13 15.40
N ASN A 298 -22.06 18.82 15.66
CA ASN A 298 -20.72 18.22 15.60
C ASN A 298 -20.57 17.02 16.56
N TYR A 299 -21.06 17.15 17.80
CA TYR A 299 -20.98 16.07 18.78
C TYR A 299 -21.86 14.88 18.41
N TYR A 300 -23.05 15.11 17.85
CA TYR A 300 -23.89 14.06 17.28
C TYR A 300 -23.16 13.32 16.16
N LEU A 301 -22.59 14.05 15.19
CA LEU A 301 -21.87 13.44 14.07
C LEU A 301 -20.67 12.61 14.56
N MET A 302 -19.98 13.06 15.61
CA MET A 302 -18.95 12.25 16.26
C MET A 302 -19.52 10.94 16.83
N ILE A 303 -20.64 10.98 17.57
CA ILE A 303 -21.28 9.76 18.11
C ILE A 303 -21.69 8.81 16.99
N ASP A 304 -22.27 9.33 15.90
CA ASP A 304 -22.65 8.51 14.74
C ASP A 304 -21.45 7.76 14.15
N ILE A 305 -20.30 8.43 13.99
CA ILE A 305 -19.08 7.78 13.50
C ILE A 305 -18.53 6.75 14.50
N LEU A 306 -18.58 7.03 15.80
CA LEU A 306 -18.19 6.06 16.83
C LEU A 306 -19.06 4.80 16.74
N ASN A 307 -20.36 4.97 16.51
CA ASN A 307 -21.30 3.86 16.32
C ASN A 307 -21.00 3.05 15.06
N ARG A 308 -20.81 3.71 13.91
CA ARG A 308 -20.46 3.03 12.64
C ARG A 308 -19.12 2.30 12.69
N ARG A 309 -18.22 2.71 13.59
CA ARG A 309 -16.94 2.02 13.87
C ARG A 309 -17.06 0.89 14.92
N GLY A 310 -18.25 0.64 15.45
CA GLY A 310 -18.49 -0.37 16.49
C GLY A 310 -17.90 0.00 17.86
N GLN A 311 -17.70 1.28 18.15
CA GLN A 311 -17.16 1.74 19.45
C GLN A 311 -18.27 1.82 20.51
N VAL A 312 -18.84 0.66 20.84
CA VAL A 312 -20.02 0.47 21.73
C VAL A 312 -19.91 1.26 23.03
N THR A 313 -18.81 1.08 23.77
CA THR A 313 -18.55 1.73 25.06
C THR A 313 -18.59 3.25 24.94
N ASP A 314 -17.93 3.82 23.93
CA ASP A 314 -17.88 5.26 23.71
C ASP A 314 -19.27 5.82 23.39
N VAL A 315 -20.04 5.14 22.54
CA VAL A 315 -21.40 5.54 22.19
C VAL A 315 -22.28 5.58 23.43
N LEU A 316 -22.29 4.50 24.24
CA LEU A 316 -23.13 4.42 25.44
C LEU A 316 -22.80 5.52 26.46
N VAL A 317 -21.50 5.74 26.72
CA VAL A 317 -21.08 6.76 27.70
C VAL A 317 -21.43 8.17 27.24
N LYS A 318 -21.30 8.46 25.94
CA LYS A 318 -21.54 9.78 25.37
C LYS A 318 -23.03 10.07 25.15
N ALA A 319 -23.84 9.08 24.77
CA ALA A 319 -25.26 9.25 24.45
C ALA A 319 -26.05 9.94 25.56
N LYS A 320 -25.90 9.48 26.81
CA LYS A 320 -26.60 10.07 27.96
C LYS A 320 -26.18 11.52 28.20
N SER A 321 -24.87 11.76 28.27
CA SER A 321 -24.33 13.11 28.54
C SER A 321 -24.75 14.09 27.45
N PHE A 322 -24.84 13.62 26.21
CA PHE A 322 -25.31 14.39 25.07
C PHE A 322 -26.80 14.72 25.16
N ALA A 323 -27.65 13.73 25.45
CA ALA A 323 -29.08 13.95 25.64
C ALA A 323 -29.36 14.90 26.82
N GLU A 324 -28.62 14.75 27.93
CA GLU A 324 -28.71 15.65 29.07
C GLU A 324 -28.35 17.09 28.72
N PHE A 325 -27.29 17.29 27.93
CA PHE A 325 -26.91 18.60 27.43
C PHE A 325 -28.03 19.24 26.60
N ILE A 326 -28.58 18.50 25.62
CA ILE A 326 -29.64 19.02 24.73
C ILE A 326 -30.88 19.41 25.53
N LEU A 327 -31.35 18.55 26.43
CA LEU A 327 -32.55 18.84 27.21
C LEU A 327 -32.37 20.05 28.11
N LYS A 328 -31.18 20.18 28.72
CA LYS A 328 -30.84 21.35 29.51
C LYS A 328 -30.90 22.62 28.66
N SER A 329 -30.28 22.61 27.48
CA SER A 329 -30.33 23.74 26.54
C SER A 329 -31.75 24.07 26.06
N VAL A 330 -32.62 23.09 25.86
CA VAL A 330 -34.04 23.32 25.54
C VAL A 330 -34.74 24.05 26.69
N ILE A 331 -34.60 23.54 27.92
CA ILE A 331 -35.28 24.12 29.08
C ILE A 331 -34.77 25.55 29.35
N GLU A 332 -33.45 25.77 29.28
CA GLU A 332 -32.86 27.10 29.48
C GLU A 332 -33.32 28.14 28.44
N ARG A 333 -33.58 27.71 27.20
CA ARG A 333 -34.09 28.57 26.12
C ARG A 333 -35.59 28.85 26.24
N ARG A 334 -36.40 27.84 26.57
CA ARG A 334 -37.87 27.95 26.64
C ARG A 334 -38.36 28.56 27.96
N HIS A 335 -37.64 28.32 29.06
CA HIS A 335 -38.03 28.70 30.42
C HIS A 335 -36.88 29.44 31.15
N PRO A 336 -36.47 30.64 30.67
CA PRO A 336 -35.31 31.37 31.19
C PRO A 336 -35.48 31.88 32.64
N ASP A 337 -36.72 31.89 33.13
CA ASP A 337 -37.17 32.29 34.46
C ASP A 337 -36.96 31.22 35.54
N LEU A 338 -36.67 29.98 35.17
CA LEU A 338 -36.27 28.91 36.09
C LEU A 338 -34.89 29.18 36.73
N GLU A 339 -34.86 30.03 37.77
CA GLU A 339 -33.68 30.21 38.62
C GLU A 339 -33.20 28.91 39.27
N VAL A 340 -34.09 27.92 39.39
CA VAL A 340 -33.83 26.60 39.97
C VAL A 340 -32.75 25.84 39.20
N ILE A 341 -32.70 25.96 37.86
CA ILE A 341 -31.65 25.34 37.03
C ILE A 341 -30.29 26.02 37.25
N LYS A 342 -30.29 27.34 37.50
CA LYS A 342 -29.09 28.11 37.83
C LYS A 342 -28.56 27.77 39.23
N LYS A 343 -29.41 27.33 40.16
CA LYS A 343 -29.08 27.06 41.57
C LYS A 343 -28.80 25.57 41.88
N ILE A 344 -29.42 24.63 41.17
CA ILE A 344 -29.19 23.19 41.38
C ILE A 344 -27.88 22.77 40.68
N LYS A 345 -26.86 22.42 41.47
CA LYS A 345 -25.53 22.03 40.97
C LYS A 345 -25.50 20.73 40.14
N ARG A 346 -26.52 19.87 40.24
CA ARG A 346 -26.62 18.60 39.50
C ARG A 346 -28.07 18.29 39.16
N ILE A 347 -28.46 18.49 37.91
CA ILE A 347 -29.74 18.05 37.34
C ILE A 347 -29.42 16.90 36.39
N ASN A 348 -30.07 15.75 36.56
CA ASN A 348 -29.90 14.60 35.66
C ASN A 348 -31.07 14.50 34.66
N ILE A 349 -30.98 13.56 33.72
CA ILE A 349 -32.01 13.35 32.68
C ILE A 349 -33.43 13.20 33.24
N PHE A 350 -33.63 12.50 34.37
CA PHE A 350 -34.95 12.30 34.96
C PHE A 350 -35.52 13.57 35.60
N ASP A 351 -34.65 14.42 36.16
CA ASP A 351 -35.06 15.71 36.68
C ASP A 351 -35.52 16.64 35.54
N MET A 352 -34.81 16.62 34.40
CA MET A 352 -35.22 17.37 33.20
C MET A 352 -36.54 16.86 32.62
N ILE A 353 -36.76 15.54 32.60
CA ILE A 353 -38.04 14.95 32.19
C ILE A 353 -39.18 15.44 33.10
N LYS A 354 -38.98 15.51 34.42
CA LYS A 354 -39.99 16.04 35.35
C LYS A 354 -40.31 17.51 35.08
N ILE A 355 -39.29 18.33 34.79
CA ILE A 355 -39.48 19.73 34.43
C ILE A 355 -40.29 19.83 33.14
N LEU A 356 -39.88 19.15 32.07
CA LEU A 356 -40.59 19.16 30.79
C LEU A 356 -42.04 18.65 30.91
N ASN A 357 -42.29 17.65 31.74
CA ASN A 357 -43.65 17.17 32.02
C ASN A 357 -44.51 18.22 32.75
N HIS A 358 -43.93 18.97 33.68
CA HIS A 358 -44.63 20.05 34.37
C HIS A 358 -45.12 21.13 33.39
N TYR A 359 -44.35 21.40 32.33
CA TYR A 359 -44.73 22.33 31.26
C TYR A 359 -45.48 21.69 30.10
N HIS A 360 -45.80 20.38 30.17
CA HIS A 360 -46.44 19.61 29.09
C HIS A 360 -45.65 19.56 27.77
N GLU A 361 -44.32 19.65 27.83
CA GLU A 361 -43.42 19.66 26.66
C GLU A 361 -42.70 18.31 26.45
N TYR A 362 -42.74 17.40 27.41
CA TYR A 362 -41.99 16.13 27.35
C TYR A 362 -42.41 15.24 26.17
N SER A 363 -43.66 15.30 25.72
CA SER A 363 -44.14 14.51 24.59
C SER A 363 -43.39 14.78 23.28
N GLU A 364 -42.75 15.96 23.14
CA GLU A 364 -41.88 16.27 21.99
C GLU A 364 -40.59 15.43 21.98
N PHE A 365 -40.16 14.95 23.15
CA PHE A 365 -38.87 14.30 23.35
C PHE A 365 -38.98 12.86 23.87
N GLU A 366 -40.17 12.39 24.21
CA GLU A 366 -40.41 11.07 24.79
C GLU A 366 -39.84 9.94 23.93
N THR A 367 -40.18 9.91 22.64
CA THR A 367 -39.69 8.89 21.71
C THR A 367 -38.16 8.93 21.57
N PRO A 368 -37.53 10.08 21.24
CA PRO A 368 -36.08 10.19 21.16
C PRO A 368 -35.31 9.83 22.44
N ILE A 369 -35.88 10.11 23.63
CA ILE A 369 -35.22 9.89 24.93
C ILE A 369 -35.39 8.46 25.42
N SER A 370 -36.48 7.77 25.06
CA SER A 370 -36.78 6.41 25.53
C SER A 370 -35.57 5.47 25.38
N LYS A 371 -34.90 5.50 24.23
CA LYS A 371 -33.71 4.68 23.95
C LYS A 371 -32.51 5.02 24.83
N VAL A 372 -32.32 6.30 25.17
CA VAL A 372 -31.28 6.72 26.12
C VAL A 372 -31.57 6.20 27.53
N GLN A 373 -32.84 6.10 27.91
CA GLN A 373 -33.24 5.52 29.20
C GLN A 373 -33.06 4.00 29.22
N ASP A 374 -33.42 3.32 28.13
CA ASP A 374 -33.31 1.85 27.98
C ASP A 374 -31.87 1.36 28.19
N VAL A 375 -30.88 2.10 27.65
CA VAL A 375 -29.45 1.72 27.73
C VAL A 375 -28.73 2.25 28.98
N ASN A 376 -29.41 3.01 29.85
CA ASN A 376 -28.82 3.62 31.03
C ASN A 376 -28.23 2.59 32.04
N PRO A 377 -28.86 1.41 32.28
CA PRO A 377 -28.24 0.36 33.09
C PRO A 377 -26.89 -0.11 32.54
N GLN A 378 -26.82 -0.44 31.24
CA GLN A 378 -25.61 -0.88 30.54
C GLN A 378 -24.52 0.20 30.59
N ARG A 379 -24.90 1.46 30.32
CA ARG A 379 -24.00 2.61 30.43
C ARG A 379 -23.39 2.72 31.84
N ASN A 380 -24.17 2.49 32.89
CA ASN A 380 -23.66 2.58 34.26
C ASN A 380 -22.68 1.44 34.61
N GLN A 381 -22.95 0.23 34.12
CA GLN A 381 -22.02 -0.89 34.27
C GLN A 381 -20.66 -0.59 33.62
N VAL A 382 -20.66 0.01 32.43
CA VAL A 382 -19.44 0.42 31.73
C VAL A 382 -18.76 1.59 32.44
N ALA A 383 -19.46 2.71 32.59
CA ALA A 383 -18.86 3.98 33.00
C ALA A 383 -18.42 4.01 34.47
N HIS A 384 -19.07 3.23 35.34
CA HIS A 384 -18.78 3.21 36.78
C HIS A 384 -18.27 1.86 37.27
N GLY A 385 -18.57 0.77 36.56
CA GLY A 385 -18.17 -0.59 36.94
C GLY A 385 -17.01 -1.16 36.12
N LEU A 386 -16.58 -0.50 35.03
CA LEU A 386 -15.62 -1.05 34.06
C LEU A 386 -16.00 -2.46 33.58
N ALA A 387 -17.31 -2.74 33.51
CA ALA A 387 -17.81 -4.05 33.12
C ALA A 387 -17.63 -4.29 31.62
N GLU A 388 -17.34 -5.53 31.26
CA GLU A 388 -17.52 -6.01 29.89
C GLU A 388 -19.02 -6.00 29.54
N ILE A 389 -19.35 -5.58 28.33
CA ILE A 389 -20.72 -5.51 27.85
C ILE A 389 -20.85 -6.12 26.46
N SER A 390 -21.98 -6.77 26.24
CA SER A 390 -22.43 -7.20 24.92
C SER A 390 -23.71 -6.43 24.63
N VAL A 391 -23.62 -5.46 23.73
CA VAL A 391 -24.77 -4.70 23.21
C VAL A 391 -24.77 -4.93 21.70
N GLU A 392 -25.90 -5.38 21.18
CA GLU A 392 -26.04 -5.63 19.74
C GLU A 392 -25.97 -4.33 18.95
N GLN A 393 -25.41 -4.37 17.74
CA GLN A 393 -25.26 -3.19 16.89
C GLN A 393 -26.61 -2.53 16.59
N GLU A 394 -27.67 -3.33 16.41
CA GLU A 394 -29.04 -2.83 16.16
C GLU A 394 -29.56 -1.96 17.30
N GLU A 395 -29.24 -2.28 18.56
CA GLU A 395 -29.65 -1.47 19.71
C GLU A 395 -28.93 -0.11 19.74
N LEU A 396 -27.66 -0.08 19.34
CA LEU A 396 -26.90 1.16 19.21
C LEU A 396 -27.37 2.02 18.04
N ASP A 397 -27.71 1.39 16.92
CA ASP A 397 -28.23 2.09 15.74
C ASP A 397 -29.55 2.80 16.07
N GLU A 398 -30.46 2.12 16.78
CA GLU A 398 -31.71 2.74 17.27
C GLU A 398 -31.45 3.82 18.33
N LEU A 399 -30.44 3.66 19.20
CA LEU A 399 -30.02 4.71 20.13
C LEU A 399 -29.52 5.96 19.39
N VAL A 400 -28.62 5.81 18.42
CA VAL A 400 -28.06 6.93 17.64
C VAL A 400 -29.15 7.60 16.81
N LYS A 401 -30.07 6.82 16.23
CA LYS A 401 -31.26 7.35 15.56
C LYS A 401 -32.13 8.17 16.53
N GLY A 402 -32.36 7.70 17.74
CA GLY A 402 -33.03 8.47 18.79
C GLY A 402 -32.31 9.79 19.11
N LEU A 403 -30.97 9.79 19.19
CA LEU A 403 -30.20 11.03 19.38
C LEU A 403 -30.33 11.99 18.19
N LYS A 404 -30.39 11.47 16.96
CA LYS A 404 -30.65 12.27 15.75
C LYS A 404 -32.00 12.98 15.83
N GLU A 405 -33.04 12.22 16.17
CA GLU A 405 -34.40 12.74 16.33
C GLU A 405 -34.47 13.77 17.47
N LEU A 406 -33.74 13.55 18.57
CA LEU A 406 -33.63 14.49 19.68
C LEU A 406 -33.02 15.83 19.24
N VAL A 407 -31.94 15.80 18.44
CA VAL A 407 -31.33 17.02 17.87
C VAL A 407 -32.35 17.75 17.00
N THR A 408 -33.01 17.05 16.08
CA THR A 408 -34.00 17.66 15.17
C THR A 408 -35.17 18.27 15.93
N ALA A 409 -35.68 17.61 16.97
CA ALA A 409 -36.77 18.13 17.80
C ALA A 409 -36.33 19.36 18.61
N ALA A 410 -35.16 19.31 19.24
CA ALA A 410 -34.63 20.39 20.08
C ALA A 410 -34.24 21.66 19.31
N TYR A 411 -33.96 21.51 18.02
CA TYR A 411 -33.56 22.59 17.12
C TYR A 411 -34.45 22.63 15.86
N SER A 412 -35.76 22.43 16.05
CA SER A 412 -36.77 22.39 14.98
C SER A 412 -36.94 23.71 14.20
N HIS A 413 -36.39 24.81 14.70
CA HIS A 413 -36.34 26.10 14.00
C HIS A 413 -35.21 26.19 12.97
N ILE A 414 -34.25 25.27 13.00
CA ILE A 414 -33.18 25.18 12.00
C ILE A 414 -33.77 24.59 10.71
N ASN A 415 -33.33 25.11 9.57
CA ASN A 415 -33.80 24.68 8.25
C ASN A 415 -33.48 23.21 7.97
N ASP A 416 -34.46 22.45 7.46
CA ASP A 416 -34.31 21.06 7.02
C ASP A 416 -33.15 20.84 6.04
N SER A 417 -32.86 21.82 5.18
CA SER A 417 -31.73 21.74 4.25
C SER A 417 -30.37 21.66 4.96
N ALA A 418 -30.24 22.26 6.15
CA ALA A 418 -29.03 22.20 6.96
C ALA A 418 -28.81 20.78 7.50
N TYR A 419 -29.87 20.13 7.98
CA TYR A 419 -29.81 18.73 8.42
C TYR A 419 -29.46 17.78 7.28
N GLN A 420 -30.07 17.97 6.10
CA GLN A 420 -29.76 17.18 4.90
C GLN A 420 -28.29 17.35 4.47
N LYS A 421 -27.76 18.57 4.57
CA LYS A 421 -26.36 18.88 4.21
C LYS A 421 -25.36 18.18 5.14
N TYR A 422 -25.65 18.13 6.45
CA TYR A 422 -24.62 17.76 7.44
C TYR A 422 -24.75 16.38 8.05
N PHE A 423 -25.94 15.74 8.05
CA PHE A 423 -26.05 14.39 8.62
C PHE A 423 -25.21 13.35 7.88
N ASP A 424 -24.96 13.54 6.59
CA ASP A 424 -24.08 12.68 5.78
C ASP A 424 -22.71 13.35 5.53
N TYR A 425 -22.29 14.27 6.40
CA TYR A 425 -21.06 15.06 6.23
C TYR A 425 -19.84 14.17 6.02
N TYR A 426 -19.61 13.21 6.92
CA TYR A 426 -18.45 12.33 6.85
C TYR A 426 -18.47 11.44 5.60
N ASP A 427 -19.63 10.98 5.16
CA ASP A 427 -19.76 10.19 3.93
C ASP A 427 -19.47 11.03 2.69
N THR A 428 -19.95 12.27 2.68
CA THR A 428 -19.66 13.25 1.62
C THR A 428 -18.16 13.54 1.55
N LYS A 429 -17.52 13.78 2.71
CA LYS A 429 -16.07 14.00 2.80
C LYS A 429 -15.26 12.76 2.43
N ASN A 430 -15.73 11.57 2.77
CA ASN A 430 -15.10 10.32 2.34
C ASN A 430 -15.10 10.20 0.82
N GLN A 431 -16.22 10.52 0.16
CA GLN A 431 -16.30 10.54 -1.30
C GLN A 431 -15.36 11.59 -1.91
N GLU A 432 -15.26 12.77 -1.31
CA GLU A 432 -14.33 13.83 -1.73
C GLU A 432 -12.87 13.35 -1.64
N LEU A 433 -12.46 12.79 -0.50
CA LEU A 433 -11.12 12.26 -0.29
C LEU A 433 -10.75 11.14 -1.26
N ILE A 434 -11.72 10.27 -1.61
CA ILE A 434 -11.51 9.18 -2.56
C ILE A 434 -11.37 9.71 -4.00
N ARG A 435 -12.02 10.83 -4.35
CA ARG A 435 -11.89 11.45 -5.68
C ARG A 435 -10.52 12.08 -5.93
N TYR A 436 -9.73 12.33 -4.89
CA TYR A 436 -8.38 12.85 -5.02
C TYR A 436 -7.32 11.79 -5.40
N LEU A 437 -7.61 10.51 -5.21
CA LEU A 437 -6.73 9.41 -5.62
C LEU A 437 -6.70 9.26 -7.15
#